data_AF-A0A2V8Q257-F1
#
_entry.id   AF-A0A2V8Q257-F1
#
_cell.length_a   1.000
_cell.length_b   1.000
_cell.length_c   1.000
_cell.angle_alpha   90.00
_cell.angle_beta   90.00
_cell.angle_gamma   90.00
#
_symmetry.space_group_name_H-M   'P 1'
#
loop_
_entity.id
_entity.type
_entity.pdbx_description
1 polymer ?
#
loop_
_entity_poly.entity_id
_entity_poly.type
_entity_poly.pdbx_seq_one_letter_code
_entity_poly.pdbx_strand_id
1 'polypeptide(L)'
;YERLREASRRGVDVKVVTPAANNWSYFANYARLESARSEIDLRLYQRGMTHLKALLIDDHYLVAGSSNFDYLSYRLYQEVLAI
;
A
#
# COMPACT_ATOMS: atom_id res chain seq x y z
N TYR A 1 -6.69 5.10 1.54
CA TYR A 1 -6.04 6.02 0.57
C TYR A 1 -6.22 7.51 0.90
N GLU A 2 -7.23 7.96 1.65
CA GLU A 2 -7.43 9.39 1.94
C GLU A 2 -6.17 10.11 2.47
N ARG A 3 -5.52 9.56 3.52
CA ARG A 3 -4.28 10.12 4.07
C ARG A 3 -3.10 10.10 3.09
N LEU A 4 -3.03 9.10 2.23
CA LEU A 4 -2.02 9.03 1.16
C LEU A 4 -2.26 10.11 0.10
N ARG A 5 -3.52 10.40 -0.23
CA ARG A 5 -3.87 11.50 -1.14
C ARG A 5 -3.53 12.86 -0.56
N GLU A 6 -3.84 13.07 0.72
CA GLU A 6 -3.48 14.32 1.40
C GLU A 6 -1.97 14.52 1.46
N ALA A 7 -1.20 13.46 1.73
CA ALA A 7 0.26 13.51 1.70
C ALA A 7 0.77 13.85 0.30
N SER A 8 0.29 13.15 -0.72
CA SER A 8 0.60 13.41 -2.13
C SER A 8 0.31 14.85 -2.53
N ARG A 9 -0.85 15.42 -2.16
CA ARG A 9 -1.20 16.83 -2.39
C ARG A 9 -0.33 17.85 -1.66
N ARG A 10 0.36 17.44 -0.59
CA ARG A 10 1.36 18.27 0.11
C ARG A 10 2.73 18.20 -0.56
N GLY A 11 2.88 17.46 -1.66
CA GLY A 11 4.14 17.28 -2.37
C GLY A 11 4.98 16.10 -1.87
N VAL A 12 4.42 15.20 -1.05
CA VAL A 12 5.12 13.97 -0.63
C VAL A 12 5.14 12.99 -1.79
N ASP A 13 6.30 12.40 -2.08
CA ASP A 13 6.44 11.31 -3.07
C ASP A 13 5.84 10.02 -2.52
N VAL A 14 4.59 9.74 -2.90
CA VAL A 14 3.86 8.55 -2.44
C VAL A 14 3.87 7.48 -3.53
N LYS A 15 4.56 6.37 -3.26
CA LYS A 15 4.58 5.18 -4.11
C LYS A 15 3.78 4.05 -3.48
N VAL A 16 2.92 3.43 -4.26
CA VAL A 16 2.18 2.22 -3.86
C VAL A 16 2.56 1.10 -4.81
N VAL A 17 3.07 -0.01 -4.26
CA VAL A 17 3.41 -1.20 -5.04
C VAL A 17 2.44 -2.31 -4.71
N THR A 18 1.81 -2.89 -5.73
CA THR A 18 0.88 -4.02 -5.57
C THR A 18 1.09 -5.06 -6.68
N PRO A 19 0.88 -6.36 -6.44
CA PRO A 19 0.92 -7.37 -7.50
C PRO A 19 -0.01 -7.05 -8.67
N ALA A 20 0.47 -7.23 -9.90
CA ALA A 20 -0.36 -7.14 -11.10
C ALA A 20 -1.38 -8.29 -11.17
N ALA A 21 -0.93 -9.50 -10.88
CA ALA A 21 -1.76 -10.65 -10.60
C ALA A 21 -2.00 -10.69 -9.10
N ASN A 22 -3.23 -10.37 -8.66
CA ASN A 22 -3.63 -10.37 -7.25
C ASN A 22 -4.72 -11.42 -7.02
N ASN A 23 -4.63 -12.21 -5.95
CA ASN A 23 -5.68 -13.15 -5.56
C ASN A 23 -6.99 -12.42 -5.16
N TRP A 24 -6.90 -11.15 -4.80
CA TRP A 24 -8.04 -10.29 -4.52
C TRP A 24 -8.11 -9.10 -5.48
N SER A 25 -8.74 -9.31 -6.63
CA SER A 25 -8.85 -8.33 -7.72
C SER A 25 -9.51 -7.00 -7.33
N TYR A 26 -10.43 -7.00 -6.35
CA TYR A 26 -11.07 -5.79 -5.85
C TYR A 26 -10.08 -4.78 -5.29
N PHE A 27 -9.10 -5.21 -4.49
CA PHE A 27 -8.09 -4.30 -3.92
C PHE A 27 -7.18 -3.73 -5.01
N ALA A 28 -6.78 -4.55 -5.99
CA ALA A 28 -5.97 -4.09 -7.12
C ALA A 28 -6.71 -3.03 -7.95
N ASN A 29 -8.01 -3.23 -8.22
CA ASN A 29 -8.83 -2.26 -8.95
C ASN A 29 -9.07 -0.98 -8.13
N TYR A 30 -9.28 -1.11 -6.82
CA TYR A 30 -9.42 0.03 -5.92
C TYR A 30 -8.13 0.86 -5.87
N ALA A 31 -6.96 0.22 -5.76
CA ALA A 31 -5.67 0.89 -5.82
C ALA A 31 -5.48 1.68 -7.12
N ARG A 32 -5.85 1.09 -8.26
CA ARG A 32 -5.82 1.76 -9.58
C ARG A 32 -6.74 2.98 -9.63
N LEU A 33 -7.99 2.84 -9.19
CA LEU A 33 -8.94 3.94 -9.18
C LEU A 33 -8.46 5.09 -8.29
N GLU A 34 -7.96 4.77 -7.10
CA GLU A 34 -7.53 5.80 -6.15
C GLU A 34 -6.25 6.50 -6.60
N SER A 35 -5.33 5.76 -7.23
CA SER A 35 -4.12 6.33 -7.81
C SER A 35 -4.45 7.20 -9.02
N ALA A 36 -5.39 6.80 -9.88
CA ALA A 36 -5.86 7.63 -11.00
C ALA A 36 -6.51 8.96 -10.56
N ARG A 37 -6.95 9.06 -9.30
CA ARG A 37 -7.57 10.26 -8.70
C ARG A 37 -6.58 11.09 -7.87
N SER A 38 -5.30 10.75 -7.87
CA SER A 38 -4.28 11.40 -7.04
C SER A 38 -2.91 11.39 -7.70
N GLU A 39 -1.92 12.03 -7.10
CA GLU A 39 -0.52 12.02 -7.60
C GLU A 39 0.27 10.85 -6.98
N ILE A 40 -0.43 9.76 -6.64
CA ILE A 40 0.18 8.54 -6.12
C ILE A 40 0.77 7.75 -7.29
N ASP A 41 2.08 7.45 -7.22
CA ASP A 41 2.76 6.58 -8.17
C ASP A 41 2.42 5.11 -7.85
N LEU A 42 1.47 4.56 -8.63
CA LEU A 42 1.08 3.16 -8.53
C LEU A 42 1.94 2.27 -9.43
N ARG A 43 2.66 1.34 -8.82
CA ARG A 43 3.50 0.37 -9.52
C ARG A 43 2.93 -1.04 -9.39
N LEU A 44 2.75 -1.69 -10.52
CA LEU A 44 2.27 -3.07 -10.58
C LEU A 44 3.44 -4.04 -10.70
N TYR A 45 3.63 -4.86 -9.66
CA TYR A 45 4.67 -5.88 -9.65
C TYR A 45 4.30 -7.06 -10.56
N GLN A 46 5.15 -7.35 -11.54
CA GLN A 46 4.83 -8.28 -12.64
C GLN A 46 5.29 -9.73 -12.38
N ARG A 47 6.23 -9.98 -11.46
CA ARG A 47 6.83 -11.32 -11.25
C ARG A 47 5.98 -12.22 -10.34
N GLY A 48 4.66 -12.07 -10.38
CA GLY A 48 3.70 -12.86 -9.59
C GLY A 48 3.21 -12.17 -8.31
N MET A 49 2.64 -12.97 -7.41
CA MET A 49 2.15 -12.51 -6.11
C MET A 49 3.31 -12.11 -5.20
N THR A 50 3.17 -11.00 -4.48
CA THR A 50 3.96 -10.70 -3.30
C THR A 50 3.07 -10.71 -2.08
N HIS A 51 3.56 -11.31 -0.99
CA HIS A 51 2.92 -11.27 0.32
C HIS A 51 3.63 -10.28 1.27
N LEU A 52 4.52 -9.45 0.72
CA LEU A 52 5.21 -8.40 1.48
C LEU A 52 4.22 -7.32 1.90
N LYS A 53 4.30 -6.95 3.17
CA LYS A 53 3.52 -5.86 3.75
C LYS A 53 4.51 -4.97 4.47
N ALA A 54 4.91 -3.92 3.77
CA ALA A 54 5.94 -3.01 4.24
C ALA A 54 5.64 -1.58 3.79
N LEU A 55 6.09 -0.62 4.60
CA LEU A 55 6.05 0.80 4.36
C LEU A 55 7.42 1.37 4.70
N LEU A 56 8.06 2.01 3.72
CA LEU A 56 9.30 2.75 3.91
C LEU A 56 8.95 4.25 3.93
N ILE A 57 9.45 4.97 4.93
CA ILE A 57 9.23 6.41 5.11
C ILE A 57 10.59 7.11 5.12
N ASP A 58 10.76 8.05 4.20
CA ASP A 58 11.95 8.92 4.06
C ASP A 58 13.29 8.16 4.09
N ASP A 59 13.31 6.91 3.64
CA ASP A 59 14.49 6.01 3.70
C ASP A 59 15.04 5.73 5.12
N HIS A 60 14.30 6.12 6.18
CA HIS A 60 14.73 6.01 7.58
C HIS A 60 13.93 5.00 8.40
N TYR A 61 12.65 4.83 8.10
CA TYR A 61 11.77 3.95 8.88
C TYR A 61 11.17 2.89 7.98
N LEU A 62 11.46 1.62 8.28
CA LEU A 62 10.89 0.48 7.59
C LEU A 62 9.88 -0.22 8.50
N VAL A 63 8.60 0.07 8.31
CA VAL A 63 7.54 -0.70 8.96
C VAL A 63 7.31 -1.95 8.13
N ALA A 64 7.48 -3.14 8.71
CA ALA A 64 7.18 -4.40 8.04
C ALA A 64 6.54 -5.40 9.02
N GLY A 65 5.71 -6.30 8.51
CA GLY A 65 5.09 -7.30 9.39
C GLY A 65 4.00 -8.14 8.74
N SER A 66 3.14 -8.69 9.59
CA SER A 66 2.02 -9.54 9.16
C SER A 66 0.80 -8.74 8.70
N SER A 67 0.65 -7.49 9.16
CA SER A 67 -0.52 -6.64 8.91
C SER A 67 -0.59 -6.19 7.45
N ASN A 68 -1.72 -6.43 6.79
CA ASN A 68 -2.00 -5.75 5.53
C ASN A 68 -2.40 -4.31 5.79
N PHE A 69 -2.21 -3.43 4.82
CA PHE A 69 -2.70 -2.05 4.88
C PHE A 69 -4.20 -1.95 4.54
N ASP A 70 -5.02 -2.71 5.25
CA ASP A 70 -6.47 -2.76 5.11
C ASP A 70 -7.21 -2.64 6.45
N TYR A 71 -8.52 -2.45 6.37
CA TYR A 71 -9.37 -2.23 7.54
C TYR A 71 -9.44 -3.45 8.47
N LEU A 72 -9.43 -4.68 7.92
CA LEU A 72 -9.60 -5.90 8.72
C LEU A 72 -8.35 -6.15 9.56
N SER A 73 -7.17 -6.05 8.94
CA SER A 73 -5.88 -6.19 9.61
C SER A 73 -5.69 -5.13 10.69
N TYR A 74 -6.24 -3.93 10.50
CA TYR A 74 -6.15 -2.84 11.48
C TYR A 74 -7.14 -2.97 12.65
N ARG A 75 -8.29 -3.65 12.47
CA ARG A 75 -9.39 -3.63 13.44
C ARG A 75 -9.69 -4.98 14.09
N LEU A 76 -9.39 -6.08 13.42
CA LEU A 76 -9.90 -7.40 13.78
C LEU A 76 -8.79 -8.40 14.05
N TYR A 77 -7.69 -8.33 13.30
CA TYR A 77 -6.63 -9.33 13.40
C TYR A 77 -5.55 -8.93 14.39
N GLN A 78 -4.97 -9.96 15.02
CA GLN A 78 -3.80 -9.80 15.85
C GLN A 78 -2.57 -9.81 14.93
N GLU A 79 -2.02 -8.63 14.70
CA GLU A 79 -0.91 -8.43 13.78
C GLU A 79 0.37 -8.04 14.54
N VAL A 80 1.53 -8.38 13.97
CA VAL A 80 2.83 -7.99 14.48
C VAL A 80 3.51 -7.08 13.46
N LEU A 81 4.06 -5.98 13.94
CA LEU A 81 4.82 -5.00 13.17
C LEU A 81 6.21 -4.84 13.79
N ALA A 82 7.22 -4.72 12.95
CA ALA A 82 8.56 -4.24 13.28
C ALA A 82 8.80 -2.91 12.56
N ILE A 83 9.58 -2.02 13.17
CA ILE A 83 9.93 -0.69 12.66
C ILE A 83 11.46 -0.55 12.71
#